data_AF-A0A2N2Z1U1-F1
#
_entry.id   AF-A0A2N2Z1U1-F1
#
_cell.length_a   1.000
_cell.length_b   1.000
_cell.length_c   1.000
_cell.angle_alpha   90.00
_cell.angle_beta   90.00
_cell.angle_gamma   90.00
#
_symmetry.space_group_name_H-M   'P 1'
#
loop_
_entity.id
_entity.type
_entity.pdbx_description
1 polymer ?
#
loop_
_entity_poly.entity_id
_entity_poly.type
_entity_poly.pdbx_seq_one_letter_code
_entity_poly.pdbx_strand_id
1 'polypeptide(L)'
;MRPGDNLGAVIRQFLPALLKEKGVSKHQLKVLRALSVCRTPELGGSAMVCGDCGSVHYVLHSCRNRHCPRCQGIDKELWVEARKQELLPVKYFHVVFTVPHQLLELFRFNRKLMYNLLIEKSWETLCLFSNDPKLLGAKPGAIAILHTWDQQLRFHPHVHLIVPAGGIDKNNQWKNSKQDGNFLFDVKQMSAVFSARFAKKLRRLKRQGKIKKQVPRDLIIKPWVVYAKMAFGSAESVVEYLGRYTHRVAISNARILKVTHTHVTFSWCDRKNGYQKKIETITGVTFLKRFLEHIVPPCFRRIRHLGFLSSPNKKQSLLAIRKSLGEKPIQTRPLSRVQVLELRFGQRSLLKCRDCGGELQLLENYPKERAPPVNVLSGIC
;
A
#
# COMPACT_ATOMS: atom_id res chain seq x y z
N MET A 1 -18.73 -6.51 14.69
CA MET A 1 -18.93 -5.78 13.41
C MET A 1 -20.34 -6.10 12.93
N ARG A 2 -21.19 -5.11 12.64
CA ARG A 2 -22.48 -5.39 12.00
C ARG A 2 -22.22 -6.13 10.68
N PRO A 3 -22.87 -7.28 10.41
CA PRO A 3 -22.56 -8.10 9.22
C PRO A 3 -22.77 -7.39 7.86
N GLY A 4 -23.53 -6.30 7.81
CA GLY A 4 -23.95 -5.63 6.55
C GLY A 4 -22.99 -4.58 5.99
N ASP A 5 -22.55 -3.61 6.80
CA ASP A 5 -21.92 -2.38 6.27
C ASP A 5 -20.42 -2.55 5.99
N ASN A 6 -20.09 -2.98 4.78
CA ASN A 6 -18.71 -3.19 4.34
C ASN A 6 -18.54 -2.88 2.85
N LEU A 7 -17.28 -2.81 2.38
CA LEU A 7 -16.99 -2.48 0.98
C LEU A 7 -17.64 -3.46 -0.01
N GLY A 8 -17.72 -4.75 0.34
CA GLY A 8 -18.37 -5.75 -0.51
C GLY A 8 -19.87 -5.47 -0.67
N ALA A 9 -20.55 -5.10 0.41
CA ALA A 9 -21.97 -4.72 0.38
C ALA A 9 -22.20 -3.44 -0.44
N VAL A 10 -21.36 -2.41 -0.28
CA VAL A 10 -21.40 -1.20 -1.11
C VAL A 10 -21.29 -1.55 -2.59
N ILE A 11 -20.34 -2.43 -2.95
CA ILE A 11 -20.17 -2.83 -4.36
C ILE A 11 -21.41 -3.56 -4.86
N ARG A 12 -21.94 -4.55 -4.12
CA ARG A 12 -23.15 -5.27 -4.55
C ARG A 12 -24.35 -4.34 -4.75
N GLN A 13 -24.55 -3.40 -3.82
CA GLN A 13 -25.66 -2.44 -3.86
C GLN A 13 -25.58 -1.48 -5.05
N PHE A 14 -24.40 -0.94 -5.34
CA PHE A 14 -24.27 0.20 -6.26
C PHE A 14 -23.56 -0.10 -7.58
N LEU A 15 -23.00 -1.31 -7.77
CA LEU A 15 -22.37 -1.69 -9.03
C LEU A 15 -23.32 -1.64 -10.23
N PRO A 16 -24.60 -2.11 -10.16
CA PRO A 16 -25.51 -2.02 -11.30
C PRO A 16 -25.73 -0.58 -11.77
N ALA A 17 -25.93 0.36 -10.83
CA ALA A 17 -26.09 1.79 -11.15
C ALA A 17 -24.81 2.39 -11.73
N LEU A 18 -23.64 2.05 -11.18
CA LEU A 18 -22.35 2.49 -11.70
C LEU A 18 -22.10 1.99 -13.14
N LEU A 19 -22.53 0.77 -13.48
CA LEU A 19 -22.33 0.20 -14.81
C LEU A 19 -23.20 0.87 -15.89
N LYS A 20 -24.29 1.53 -15.51
CA LYS A 20 -25.06 2.39 -16.43
C LYS A 20 -24.25 3.62 -16.85
N GLU A 21 -23.27 4.01 -16.05
CA GLU A 21 -22.35 5.10 -16.38
C GLU A 21 -21.13 4.57 -17.14
N LYS A 22 -20.77 5.21 -18.26
CA LYS A 22 -19.55 4.85 -19.01
C LYS A 22 -18.30 5.15 -18.17
N GLY A 23 -17.22 4.38 -18.39
CA GLY A 23 -15.88 4.71 -17.85
C GLY A 23 -15.26 3.71 -16.85
N VAL A 24 -15.94 2.60 -16.54
CA VAL A 24 -15.34 1.51 -15.76
C VAL A 24 -14.52 0.59 -16.67
N SER A 25 -13.21 0.49 -16.43
CA SER A 25 -12.36 -0.43 -17.20
C SER A 25 -12.58 -1.90 -16.83
N LYS A 26 -12.27 -2.83 -17.75
CA LYS A 26 -12.33 -4.29 -17.50
C LYS A 26 -11.56 -4.72 -16.24
N HIS A 27 -10.39 -4.12 -16.00
CA HIS A 27 -9.58 -4.37 -14.80
C HIS A 27 -10.29 -3.92 -13.52
N GLN A 28 -10.82 -2.70 -13.52
CA GLN A 28 -11.60 -2.17 -12.40
C GLN A 28 -12.83 -3.04 -12.11
N LEU A 29 -13.55 -3.47 -13.15
CA LEU A 29 -14.70 -4.36 -12.99
C LEU A 29 -14.30 -5.72 -12.40
N LYS A 30 -13.20 -6.32 -12.86
CA LYS A 30 -12.66 -7.56 -12.28
C LYS A 30 -12.32 -7.40 -10.79
N VAL A 31 -11.75 -6.26 -10.41
CA VAL A 31 -11.47 -5.94 -9.00
C VAL A 31 -12.76 -5.78 -8.21
N LEU A 32 -13.73 -4.99 -8.69
CA LEU A 32 -15.00 -4.80 -7.99
C LEU A 32 -15.73 -6.13 -7.78
N ARG A 33 -15.81 -6.99 -8.82
CA ARG A 33 -16.39 -8.34 -8.70
C ARG A 33 -15.66 -9.20 -7.68
N ALA A 34 -14.32 -9.22 -7.68
CA ALA A 34 -13.57 -9.97 -6.68
C ALA A 34 -13.85 -9.46 -5.26
N LEU A 35 -13.99 -8.15 -5.06
CA LEU A 35 -14.26 -7.55 -3.76
C LEU A 35 -15.71 -7.79 -3.29
N SER A 36 -16.69 -7.79 -4.20
CA SER A 36 -18.12 -7.99 -3.87
C SER A 36 -18.43 -9.39 -3.36
N VAL A 37 -17.65 -10.39 -3.74
CA VAL A 37 -17.86 -11.80 -3.40
C VAL A 37 -16.87 -12.30 -2.34
N CYS A 38 -16.07 -11.40 -1.76
CA CYS A 38 -15.05 -11.77 -0.79
C CYS A 38 -15.68 -12.21 0.55
N ARG A 39 -15.37 -13.44 0.99
CA ARG A 39 -15.97 -14.08 2.18
C ARG A 39 -17.49 -14.22 2.03
N THR A 40 -17.95 -14.66 0.86
CA THR A 40 -19.33 -15.12 0.60
C THR A 40 -19.29 -16.57 0.13
N PRO A 41 -20.40 -17.32 0.21
CA PRO A 41 -20.48 -18.69 -0.29
C PRO A 41 -20.06 -18.87 -1.77
N GLU A 42 -20.20 -17.82 -2.59
CA GLU A 42 -19.80 -17.82 -4.00
C GLU A 42 -18.29 -18.13 -4.23
N LEU A 43 -17.43 -17.89 -3.24
CA LEU A 43 -16.02 -18.26 -3.32
C LEU A 43 -15.71 -19.65 -2.75
N GLY A 44 -16.72 -20.35 -2.25
CA GLY A 44 -16.55 -21.57 -1.46
C GLY A 44 -16.19 -21.28 0.00
N GLY A 45 -15.86 -22.34 0.71
CA GLY A 45 -15.59 -22.31 2.14
C GLY A 45 -14.96 -23.60 2.63
N SER A 46 -14.53 -23.60 3.88
CA SER A 46 -14.05 -24.81 4.55
C SER A 46 -14.88 -25.03 5.80
N ALA A 47 -15.40 -26.24 5.99
CA ALA A 47 -16.00 -26.69 7.23
C ALA A 47 -14.88 -27.25 8.11
N MET A 48 -14.80 -26.75 9.34
CA MET A 48 -13.83 -27.18 10.34
C MET A 48 -14.58 -27.78 11.52
N VAL A 49 -14.28 -29.01 11.92
CA VAL A 49 -14.92 -29.68 13.06
C VAL A 49 -14.01 -29.66 14.28
N CYS A 50 -14.56 -29.42 15.46
CA CYS A 50 -13.82 -29.56 16.71
C CYS A 50 -13.75 -31.03 17.14
N GLY A 51 -12.53 -31.52 17.39
CA GLY A 51 -12.33 -32.88 17.90
C GLY A 51 -12.92 -33.10 19.30
N ASP A 52 -13.01 -32.04 20.12
CA ASP A 52 -13.40 -32.17 21.53
C ASP A 52 -14.91 -32.06 21.75
N CYS A 53 -15.59 -31.12 21.08
CA CYS A 53 -17.03 -30.88 21.26
C CYS A 53 -17.90 -31.13 20.02
N GLY A 54 -17.30 -31.50 18.88
CA GLY A 54 -18.03 -31.76 17.64
C GLY A 54 -18.57 -30.51 16.93
N SER A 55 -18.42 -29.30 17.48
CA SER A 55 -18.87 -28.06 16.84
C SER A 55 -18.27 -27.88 15.45
N VAL A 56 -19.10 -27.50 14.48
CA VAL A 56 -18.68 -27.19 13.10
C VAL A 56 -18.59 -25.68 12.88
N HIS A 57 -17.45 -25.23 12.39
CA HIS A 57 -17.18 -23.84 12.06
C HIS A 57 -16.90 -23.67 10.56
N TYR A 58 -17.64 -22.76 9.93
CA TYR A 58 -17.47 -22.46 8.51
C TYR A 58 -16.56 -21.25 8.28
N VAL A 59 -15.54 -21.44 7.44
CA VAL A 59 -14.62 -20.38 7.03
C VAL A 59 -14.76 -20.12 5.53
N LEU A 60 -15.47 -19.06 5.16
CA LEU A 60 -15.67 -18.68 3.76
C LEU A 60 -14.35 -18.23 3.11
N HIS A 61 -14.11 -18.59 1.85
CA HIS A 61 -12.86 -18.27 1.17
C HIS A 61 -12.74 -16.77 0.84
N SER A 62 -11.50 -16.30 0.71
CA SER A 62 -11.19 -14.88 0.46
C SER A 62 -10.86 -14.63 -1.00
N CYS A 63 -11.14 -13.43 -1.52
CA CYS A 63 -10.89 -13.11 -2.93
C CYS A 63 -9.40 -12.87 -3.24
N ARG A 64 -8.55 -12.76 -2.21
CA ARG A 64 -7.10 -12.51 -2.28
C ARG A 64 -6.69 -11.28 -3.10
N ASN A 65 -7.62 -10.40 -3.44
CA ASN A 65 -7.33 -9.21 -4.21
C ASN A 65 -6.62 -8.17 -3.32
N ARG A 66 -5.53 -7.58 -3.83
CA ARG A 66 -4.72 -6.57 -3.15
C ARG A 66 -5.45 -5.28 -2.77
N HIS A 67 -6.62 -5.03 -3.35
CA HIS A 67 -7.50 -3.89 -3.03
C HIS A 67 -8.57 -4.23 -1.99
N CYS A 68 -8.64 -5.48 -1.53
CA CYS A 68 -9.64 -5.91 -0.55
C CYS A 68 -9.22 -5.57 0.89
N PRO A 69 -10.03 -4.83 1.67
CA PRO A 69 -9.74 -4.52 3.07
C PRO A 69 -9.75 -5.75 4.00
N ARG A 70 -10.27 -6.89 3.55
CA ARG A 70 -10.37 -8.14 4.35
C ARG A 70 -9.20 -9.10 4.13
N CYS A 71 -8.57 -9.07 2.96
CA CYS A 71 -7.59 -10.11 2.57
C CYS A 71 -6.16 -9.79 2.98
N GLN A 72 -5.80 -8.51 3.07
CA GLN A 72 -4.40 -8.07 3.15
C GLN A 72 -3.80 -8.15 4.56
N GLY A 73 -4.57 -8.53 5.58
CA GLY A 73 -4.13 -8.50 6.98
C GLY A 73 -2.88 -9.33 7.25
N ILE A 74 -2.93 -10.61 6.86
CA ILE A 74 -1.82 -11.56 7.06
C ILE A 74 -0.63 -11.30 6.14
N ASP A 75 -0.86 -10.97 4.86
CA ASP A 75 0.22 -10.66 3.93
C ASP A 75 0.99 -9.41 4.38
N LYS A 76 0.29 -8.44 4.97
CA LYS A 76 0.88 -7.28 5.65
C LYS A 76 1.78 -7.74 6.80
N GLU A 77 1.32 -8.61 7.69
CA GLU A 77 2.14 -9.04 8.84
C GLU A 77 3.37 -9.83 8.38
N LEU A 78 3.21 -10.77 7.43
CA LEU A 78 4.34 -11.49 6.84
C LEU A 78 5.38 -10.55 6.25
N TRP A 79 4.93 -9.54 5.51
CA TRP A 79 5.81 -8.54 4.93
C TRP A 79 6.52 -7.70 6.00
N VAL A 80 5.80 -7.31 7.05
CA VAL A 80 6.33 -6.53 8.18
C VAL A 80 7.42 -7.30 8.93
N GLU A 81 7.17 -8.57 9.29
CA GLU A 81 8.17 -9.41 9.96
C GLU A 81 9.42 -9.60 9.07
N ALA A 82 9.23 -9.80 7.76
CA ALA A 82 10.35 -9.86 6.82
C ALA A 82 11.11 -8.52 6.67
N ARG A 83 10.50 -7.37 6.97
CA ARG A 83 11.19 -6.07 6.97
C ARG A 83 11.92 -5.80 8.29
N LYS A 84 11.42 -6.29 9.43
CA LYS A 84 12.11 -6.17 10.74
C LYS A 84 13.55 -6.66 10.66
N GLN A 85 13.74 -7.81 10.03
CA GLN A 85 15.06 -8.43 9.83
C GLN A 85 16.01 -7.60 8.96
N GLU A 86 15.50 -6.60 8.24
CA GLU A 86 16.26 -5.70 7.37
C GLU A 86 16.50 -4.33 8.01
N LEU A 87 15.95 -4.08 9.20
CA LEU A 87 16.20 -2.83 9.92
C LEU A 87 17.64 -2.80 10.46
N LEU A 88 18.15 -1.59 10.51
CA LEU A 88 19.46 -1.20 11.02
C LEU A 88 19.22 -0.44 12.34
N PRO A 89 20.15 -0.46 13.30
CA PRO A 89 20.03 0.25 14.57
C PRO A 89 20.31 1.75 14.39
N VAL A 90 19.58 2.38 13.47
CA VAL A 90 19.75 3.79 13.10
C VAL A 90 18.40 4.48 13.12
N LYS A 91 18.40 5.81 13.18
CA LYS A 91 17.17 6.60 13.04
C LYS A 91 16.60 6.45 11.64
N TYR A 92 15.29 6.68 11.51
CA TYR A 92 14.60 6.59 10.23
C TYR A 92 13.71 7.82 10.01
N PHE A 93 13.77 8.33 8.79
CA PHE A 93 12.94 9.43 8.33
C PHE A 93 11.76 8.92 7.51
N HIS A 94 10.61 9.54 7.72
CA HIS A 94 9.48 9.44 6.82
C HIS A 94 9.47 10.67 5.91
N VAL A 95 9.78 10.44 4.65
CA VAL A 95 9.74 11.47 3.61
C VAL A 95 8.51 11.26 2.72
N VAL A 96 7.68 12.28 2.52
CA VAL A 96 6.54 12.27 1.60
C VAL A 96 6.82 13.21 0.44
N PHE A 97 6.65 12.71 -0.77
CA PHE A 97 6.62 13.53 -1.98
C PHE A 97 5.19 13.56 -2.52
N THR A 98 4.67 14.77 -2.68
CA THR A 98 3.31 15.00 -3.18
C THR A 98 3.35 15.88 -4.43
N VAL A 99 2.42 15.62 -5.36
CA VAL A 99 2.22 16.44 -6.56
C VAL A 99 1.06 17.41 -6.36
N PRO A 100 1.09 18.59 -7.01
CA PRO A 100 0.04 19.57 -6.83
C PRO A 100 -1.23 19.19 -7.61
N HIS A 101 -2.38 19.74 -7.18
CA HIS A 101 -3.70 19.35 -7.69
C HIS A 101 -3.87 19.55 -9.21
N GLN A 102 -3.16 20.50 -9.82
CA GLN A 102 -3.26 20.76 -11.26
C GLN A 102 -2.77 19.58 -12.12
N LEU A 103 -1.96 18.67 -11.54
CA LEU A 103 -1.47 17.49 -12.26
C LEU A 103 -2.41 16.28 -12.15
N LEU A 104 -3.49 16.34 -11.36
CA LEU A 104 -4.33 15.17 -11.13
C LEU A 104 -4.99 14.64 -12.41
N GLU A 105 -5.37 15.52 -13.35
CA GLU A 105 -5.87 15.08 -14.65
C GLU A 105 -4.79 14.28 -15.41
N LEU A 106 -3.56 14.79 -15.49
CA LEU A 106 -2.45 14.08 -16.11
C LEU A 106 -2.23 12.70 -15.47
N PHE A 107 -2.30 12.62 -14.14
CA PHE A 107 -2.20 11.35 -13.42
C PHE A 107 -3.35 10.39 -13.76
N ARG A 108 -4.59 10.86 -13.89
CA ARG A 108 -5.74 10.04 -14.27
C ARG A 108 -5.60 9.44 -15.67
N PHE A 109 -5.18 10.25 -16.64
CA PHE A 109 -5.07 9.81 -18.04
C PHE A 109 -3.77 9.04 -18.34
N ASN A 110 -2.76 9.13 -17.47
CA ASN A 110 -1.44 8.52 -17.67
C ASN A 110 -0.95 7.72 -16.45
N ARG A 111 -1.86 7.06 -15.71
CA ARG A 111 -1.61 6.44 -14.38
C ARG A 111 -0.27 5.73 -14.25
N LYS A 112 -0.02 4.71 -15.08
CA LYS A 112 1.23 3.91 -15.00
C LYS A 112 2.48 4.78 -15.17
N LEU A 113 2.47 5.68 -16.15
CA LEU A 113 3.59 6.57 -16.45
C LEU A 113 3.81 7.59 -15.31
N MET A 114 2.74 8.24 -14.84
CA MET A 114 2.83 9.28 -13.81
C MET A 114 3.17 8.72 -12.44
N TYR A 115 2.64 7.54 -12.07
CA TYR A 115 3.03 6.87 -10.83
C TYR A 115 4.49 6.41 -10.85
N ASN A 116 4.98 5.90 -12.00
CA ASN A 116 6.39 5.58 -12.16
C ASN A 116 7.27 6.82 -12.06
N LEU A 117 6.88 7.89 -12.74
CA LEU A 117 7.60 9.16 -12.75
C LEU A 117 7.67 9.77 -11.33
N LEU A 118 6.58 9.71 -10.58
CA LEU A 118 6.54 10.17 -9.20
C LEU A 118 7.57 9.42 -8.33
N ILE A 119 7.56 8.09 -8.35
CA ILE A 119 8.54 7.30 -7.58
C ILE A 119 9.97 7.54 -8.06
N GLU A 120 10.19 7.59 -9.38
CA GLU A 120 11.50 7.86 -9.99
C GLU A 120 12.07 9.21 -9.52
N LYS A 121 11.28 10.29 -9.60
CA LYS A 121 11.77 11.63 -9.26
C LYS A 121 11.90 11.84 -7.76
N SER A 122 11.05 11.23 -6.93
CA SER A 122 11.26 11.20 -5.49
C SER A 122 12.59 10.54 -5.11
N TRP A 123 12.91 9.39 -5.74
CA TRP A 123 14.16 8.68 -5.49
C TRP A 123 15.39 9.45 -6.02
N GLU A 124 15.31 9.99 -7.24
CA GLU A 124 16.41 10.79 -7.81
C GLU A 124 16.73 12.01 -6.95
N THR A 125 15.72 12.70 -6.41
CA THR A 125 15.95 13.82 -5.48
C THR A 125 16.70 13.35 -4.24
N LEU A 126 16.26 12.26 -3.59
CA LEU A 126 16.99 11.73 -2.43
C LEU A 126 18.44 11.35 -2.78
N CYS A 127 18.67 10.67 -3.90
CA CYS A 127 20.01 10.29 -4.32
C CYS A 127 20.90 11.51 -4.58
N LEU A 128 20.37 12.57 -5.18
CA LEU A 128 21.15 13.78 -5.45
C LEU A 128 21.70 14.37 -4.15
N PHE A 129 20.84 14.55 -3.14
CA PHE A 129 21.24 15.10 -1.85
C PHE A 129 22.13 14.13 -1.07
N SER A 130 21.85 12.82 -1.17
CA SER A 130 22.62 11.81 -0.44
C SER A 130 24.04 11.63 -0.98
N ASN A 131 24.22 11.72 -2.30
CA ASN A 131 25.52 11.54 -2.94
C ASN A 131 26.39 12.79 -2.87
N ASP A 132 25.84 13.96 -2.53
CA ASP A 132 26.61 15.20 -2.37
C ASP A 132 27.54 15.07 -1.14
N PRO A 133 28.88 15.13 -1.31
CA PRO A 133 29.84 15.03 -0.22
C PRO A 133 29.67 16.10 0.88
N LYS A 134 29.15 17.29 0.54
CA LYS A 134 28.90 18.39 1.49
C LYS A 134 27.65 18.15 2.34
N LEU A 135 26.79 17.22 1.93
CA LEU A 135 25.60 16.80 2.65
C LEU A 135 25.86 15.46 3.34
N LEU A 136 25.65 14.35 2.64
CA LEU A 136 25.85 13.00 3.17
C LEU A 136 27.04 12.30 2.51
N GLY A 137 27.24 12.40 1.20
CA GLY A 137 28.34 11.73 0.50
C GLY A 137 28.30 10.20 0.55
N ALA A 138 27.11 9.61 0.69
CA ALA A 138 26.92 8.17 0.81
C ALA A 138 25.67 7.71 0.07
N LYS A 139 25.68 6.45 -0.39
CA LYS A 139 24.56 5.84 -1.11
C LYS A 139 23.41 5.59 -0.14
N PRO A 140 22.21 6.16 -0.36
CA PRO A 140 21.07 5.97 0.52
C PRO A 140 20.39 4.62 0.26
N GLY A 141 19.48 4.25 1.15
CA GLY A 141 18.54 3.15 1.00
C GLY A 141 17.14 3.65 1.32
N ALA A 142 16.10 3.11 0.68
CA ALA A 142 14.73 3.45 1.05
C ALA A 142 13.71 2.36 0.70
N ILE A 143 12.60 2.36 1.42
CA ILE A 143 11.38 1.67 1.01
C ILE A 143 10.38 2.72 0.52
N ALA A 144 10.04 2.68 -0.76
CA ALA A 144 9.07 3.56 -1.39
C ALA A 144 7.68 2.92 -1.45
N ILE A 145 6.64 3.65 -1.09
CA ILE A 145 5.25 3.18 -1.08
C ILE A 145 4.37 4.26 -1.74
N LEU A 146 3.78 3.94 -2.89
CA LEU A 146 2.84 4.82 -3.57
C LEU A 146 1.44 4.71 -2.96
N HIS A 147 0.88 5.83 -2.53
CA HIS A 147 -0.54 5.99 -2.16
C HIS A 147 -1.24 6.90 -3.16
N THR A 148 -2.55 6.75 -3.31
CA THR A 148 -3.36 7.49 -4.30
C THR A 148 -4.61 8.13 -3.72
N TRP A 149 -4.78 8.11 -2.40
CA TRP A 149 -5.97 8.57 -1.70
C TRP A 149 -5.62 9.44 -0.50
N ASP A 150 -6.51 10.37 -0.17
CA ASP A 150 -6.57 10.94 1.17
C ASP A 150 -7.59 10.17 2.04
N GLN A 151 -7.79 10.61 3.28
CA GLN A 151 -8.78 9.95 4.12
C GLN A 151 -10.21 10.06 3.56
N GLN A 152 -10.55 11.09 2.81
CA GLN A 152 -11.87 11.28 2.19
C GLN A 152 -12.07 10.53 0.87
N LEU A 153 -11.14 9.63 0.50
CA LEU A 153 -11.12 8.92 -0.78
C LEU A 153 -10.99 9.86 -1.99
N ARG A 154 -10.46 11.07 -1.80
CA ARG A 154 -10.15 11.95 -2.92
C ARG A 154 -8.83 11.51 -3.54
N PHE A 155 -8.72 11.68 -4.86
CA PHE A 155 -7.53 11.27 -5.59
C PHE A 155 -6.33 12.15 -5.19
N HIS A 156 -5.34 11.54 -4.55
CA HIS A 156 -4.17 12.21 -3.99
C HIS A 156 -2.93 11.31 -4.14
N PRO A 157 -2.29 11.27 -5.32
CA PRO A 157 -1.08 10.50 -5.53
C PRO A 157 0.12 11.11 -4.79
N HIS A 158 0.74 10.31 -3.93
CA HIS A 158 1.93 10.67 -3.17
C HIS A 158 2.77 9.44 -2.88
N VAL A 159 4.06 9.64 -2.62
CA VAL A 159 4.99 8.56 -2.30
C VAL A 159 5.55 8.76 -0.90
N HIS A 160 5.38 7.75 -0.07
CA HIS A 160 6.05 7.60 1.21
C HIS A 160 7.39 6.92 0.99
N LEU A 161 8.46 7.49 1.55
CA LEU A 161 9.79 6.94 1.60
C LEU A 161 10.19 6.78 3.06
N ILE A 162 10.59 5.57 3.42
CA ILE A 162 11.18 5.26 4.71
C ILE A 162 12.68 5.16 4.48
N VAL A 163 13.41 6.11 5.04
CA VAL A 163 14.82 6.38 4.72
C VAL A 163 15.62 6.24 6.01
N PRO A 164 16.58 5.30 6.10
CA PRO A 164 17.59 5.30 7.16
C PRO A 164 18.30 6.65 7.23
N ALA A 165 18.64 7.11 8.43
CA ALA A 165 19.31 8.38 8.70
C ALA A 165 20.81 8.36 8.31
N GLY A 166 21.11 7.90 7.10
CA GLY A 166 22.47 7.71 6.62
C GLY A 166 22.53 6.87 5.34
N GLY A 167 23.76 6.52 4.98
CA GLY A 167 24.04 5.75 3.77
C GLY A 167 25.34 4.96 3.89
N ILE A 168 25.61 4.16 2.86
CA ILE A 168 26.86 3.40 2.73
C ILE A 168 27.79 4.13 1.77
N ASP A 169 29.03 4.40 2.19
CA ASP A 169 30.03 5.04 1.35
C ASP A 169 30.70 4.04 0.36
N LYS A 170 31.72 4.50 -0.36
CA LYS A 170 32.46 3.67 -1.33
C LYS A 170 33.30 2.58 -0.67
N ASN A 171 33.67 2.76 0.60
CA ASN A 171 34.47 1.82 1.39
C ASN A 171 33.59 0.87 2.21
N ASN A 172 32.29 0.79 1.87
CA ASN A 172 31.28 0.02 2.57
C ASN A 172 31.10 0.42 4.05
N GLN A 173 31.48 1.64 4.42
CA GLN A 173 31.29 2.18 5.75
C GLN A 173 29.96 2.93 5.86
N TRP A 174 29.32 2.81 7.01
CA TRP A 174 28.13 3.56 7.33
C TRP A 174 28.47 5.01 7.63
N LYS A 175 27.70 5.93 7.05
CA LYS A 175 27.78 7.36 7.33
C LYS A 175 26.43 7.88 7.77
N ASN A 176 26.37 8.41 8.99
CA ASN A 176 25.18 9.09 9.50
C ASN A 176 24.89 10.37 8.71
N SER A 177 23.61 10.71 8.57
CA SER A 177 23.22 12.05 8.14
C SER A 177 23.58 13.08 9.22
N LYS A 178 23.53 14.37 8.87
CA LYS A 178 23.95 15.46 9.76
C LYS A 178 23.23 15.43 11.12
N GLN A 179 23.88 16.03 12.11
CA GLN A 179 23.40 16.05 13.50
C GLN A 179 23.15 14.64 14.05
N ASP A 180 24.08 13.73 13.77
CA ASP A 180 24.00 12.33 14.20
C ASP A 180 22.64 11.66 13.88
N GLY A 181 22.24 11.78 12.61
CA GLY A 181 21.00 11.22 12.11
C GLY A 181 19.72 11.97 12.50
N ASN A 182 19.80 13.13 13.17
CA ASN A 182 18.62 13.94 13.51
C ASN A 182 18.15 14.84 12.37
N PHE A 183 19.02 15.11 11.41
CA PHE A 183 18.69 15.90 10.23
C PHE A 183 19.03 15.14 8.96
N LEU A 184 18.03 14.93 8.10
CA LEU A 184 18.23 14.31 6.79
C LEU A 184 18.70 15.36 5.78
N PHE A 185 17.76 16.13 5.21
CA PHE A 185 18.03 17.20 4.25
C PHE A 185 16.98 18.32 4.38
N ASP A 186 17.29 19.50 3.85
CA ASP A 186 16.37 20.62 3.83
C ASP A 186 15.17 20.34 2.90
N VAL A 187 13.96 20.45 3.46
CA VAL A 187 12.72 20.11 2.74
C VAL A 187 12.36 21.11 1.65
N LYS A 188 12.74 22.39 1.79
CA LYS A 188 12.48 23.43 0.78
C LYS A 188 13.37 23.20 -0.44
N GLN A 189 14.65 22.90 -0.22
CA GLN A 189 15.59 22.55 -1.29
C GLN A 189 15.18 21.26 -1.99
N MET A 190 14.82 20.20 -1.24
CA MET A 190 14.31 18.96 -1.84
C MET A 190 13.06 19.20 -2.68
N SER A 191 12.15 20.06 -2.22
CA SER A 191 10.93 20.44 -2.95
C SER A 191 11.23 21.17 -4.27
N ALA A 192 12.15 22.13 -4.24
CA ALA A 192 12.60 22.85 -5.43
C ALA A 192 13.24 21.90 -6.46
N VAL A 193 14.16 21.04 -6.04
CA VAL A 193 14.82 20.08 -6.92
C VAL A 193 13.83 19.06 -7.48
N PHE A 194 12.96 18.51 -6.64
CA PHE A 194 11.95 17.53 -7.04
C PHE A 194 11.01 18.10 -8.11
N SER A 195 10.42 19.27 -7.86
CA SER A 195 9.51 19.93 -8.81
C SER A 195 10.19 20.23 -10.14
N ALA A 196 11.42 20.77 -10.13
CA ALA A 196 12.19 21.08 -11.33
C ALA A 196 12.49 19.82 -12.16
N ARG A 197 12.98 18.74 -11.53
CA ARG A 197 13.30 17.47 -12.20
C ARG A 197 12.04 16.80 -12.76
N PHE A 198 10.94 16.82 -12.00
CA PHE A 198 9.67 16.27 -12.46
C PHE A 198 9.15 17.06 -13.66
N ALA A 199 9.09 18.38 -13.57
CA ALA A 199 8.62 19.24 -14.66
C ALA A 199 9.46 19.06 -15.93
N LYS A 200 10.80 19.02 -15.81
CA LYS A 200 11.71 18.78 -16.94
C LYS A 200 11.42 17.46 -17.64
N LYS A 201 11.26 16.37 -16.88
CA LYS A 201 10.96 15.04 -17.45
C LYS A 201 9.54 14.99 -18.04
N LEU A 202 8.56 15.63 -17.41
CA LEU A 202 7.18 15.72 -17.90
C LEU A 202 7.12 16.43 -19.26
N ARG A 203 7.78 17.59 -19.40
CA ARG A 203 7.89 18.31 -20.68
C ARG A 203 8.54 17.46 -21.77
N ARG A 204 9.60 16.71 -21.44
CA ARG A 204 10.23 15.78 -22.40
C ARG A 204 9.27 14.67 -22.84
N LEU A 205 8.55 14.06 -21.89
CA LEU A 205 7.56 13.01 -22.21
C LEU A 205 6.41 13.55 -23.07
N LYS A 206 6.01 14.81 -22.88
CA LYS A 206 5.01 15.48 -23.73
C LYS A 206 5.52 15.69 -25.15
N ARG A 207 6.74 16.22 -25.33
CA ARG A 207 7.38 16.37 -26.65
C ARG A 207 7.52 15.04 -27.40
N GLN A 208 7.70 13.94 -26.67
CA GLN A 208 7.76 12.59 -27.23
C GLN A 208 6.39 11.97 -27.54
N GLY A 209 5.28 12.70 -27.39
CA GLY A 209 3.92 12.16 -27.61
C GLY A 209 3.46 11.12 -26.58
N LYS A 210 4.21 10.90 -25.48
CA LYS A 210 3.93 9.84 -24.49
C LYS A 210 2.88 10.23 -23.44
N ILE A 211 2.40 11.48 -23.46
CA ILE A 211 1.44 12.02 -22.51
C ILE A 211 0.14 12.35 -23.21
N LYS A 212 -0.93 11.72 -22.73
CA LYS A 212 -2.31 12.10 -23.03
C LYS A 212 -2.65 13.37 -22.26
N LYS A 213 -3.49 14.22 -22.86
CA LYS A 213 -3.88 15.56 -22.37
C LYS A 213 -2.78 16.62 -22.48
N GLN A 214 -3.18 17.88 -22.28
CA GLN A 214 -2.26 19.02 -22.26
C GLN A 214 -1.47 19.03 -20.96
N VAL A 215 -0.20 19.41 -21.07
CA VAL A 215 0.64 19.66 -19.89
C VAL A 215 0.60 21.16 -19.64
N PRO A 216 0.22 21.63 -18.44
CA PRO A 216 0.24 23.06 -18.12
C PRO A 216 1.59 23.68 -18.48
N ARG A 217 1.61 24.88 -19.08
CA ARG A 217 2.86 25.59 -19.39
C ARG A 217 3.64 25.87 -18.09
N ASP A 218 2.92 26.36 -17.10
CA ASP A 218 3.43 26.70 -15.77
C ASP A 218 3.22 25.55 -14.79
N LEU A 219 4.12 24.58 -14.81
CA LEU A 219 4.07 23.40 -13.93
C LEU A 219 4.43 23.70 -12.47
N ILE A 220 5.08 24.83 -12.22
CA ILE A 220 5.62 25.22 -10.92
C ILE A 220 5.07 26.61 -10.56
N ILE A 221 3.74 26.74 -10.54
CA ILE A 221 3.06 27.96 -10.05
C ILE A 221 3.06 27.98 -8.52
N LYS A 222 2.83 26.81 -7.89
CA LYS A 222 2.82 26.63 -6.44
C LYS A 222 3.98 25.75 -6.01
N PRO A 223 4.54 25.96 -4.79
CA PRO A 223 5.54 25.06 -4.24
C PRO A 223 5.01 23.65 -4.18
N TRP A 224 5.78 22.69 -4.72
CA TRP A 224 5.50 21.29 -4.51
C TRP A 224 5.87 20.93 -3.08
N VAL A 225 5.16 19.99 -2.48
CA VAL A 225 5.36 19.67 -1.07
C VAL A 225 6.19 18.41 -0.95
N VAL A 226 7.42 18.58 -0.46
CA VAL A 226 8.18 17.51 0.18
C VAL A 226 8.09 17.73 1.68
N TYR A 227 7.69 16.68 2.38
CA TYR A 227 7.65 16.65 3.83
C TYR A 227 8.66 15.63 4.31
N ALA A 228 9.54 15.99 5.24
CA ALA A 228 10.42 15.05 5.90
C ALA A 228 10.28 15.24 7.41
N LYS A 229 9.99 14.15 8.12
CA LYS A 229 10.06 14.12 9.58
C LYS A 229 10.86 12.93 10.04
N MET A 230 11.55 13.11 11.16
CA MET A 230 11.99 11.95 11.94
C MET A 230 10.73 11.24 12.40
N ALA A 231 10.59 9.99 11.99
CA ALA A 231 9.30 9.32 12.08
C ALA A 231 9.25 8.31 13.23
N PHE A 232 10.40 7.89 13.73
CA PHE A 232 10.53 6.72 14.58
C PHE A 232 11.63 6.94 15.61
N GLY A 233 11.27 6.87 16.90
CA GLY A 233 12.22 6.84 18.01
C GLY A 233 12.86 5.46 18.20
N SER A 234 12.29 4.41 17.60
CA SER A 234 12.75 3.03 17.69
C SER A 234 12.49 2.23 16.40
N ALA A 235 13.15 1.09 16.22
CA ALA A 235 12.93 0.20 15.08
C ALA A 235 11.47 -0.31 15.02
N GLU A 236 10.85 -0.58 16.17
CA GLU A 236 9.46 -1.04 16.30
C GLU A 236 8.47 0.01 15.77
N SER A 237 8.78 1.30 15.98
CA SER A 237 7.96 2.38 15.43
C SER A 237 7.99 2.39 13.90
N VAL A 238 9.16 2.08 13.29
CA VAL A 238 9.31 1.92 11.83
C VAL A 238 8.43 0.78 11.34
N VAL A 239 8.44 -0.35 12.05
CA VAL A 239 7.66 -1.56 11.77
C VAL A 239 6.17 -1.30 11.80
N GLU A 240 5.68 -0.64 12.85
CA GLU A 240 4.27 -0.35 13.00
C GLU A 240 3.79 0.53 11.84
N TYR A 241 4.60 1.52 11.48
CA TYR A 241 4.33 2.36 10.32
C TYR A 241 4.38 1.60 9.00
N LEU A 242 5.40 0.78 8.79
CA LEU A 242 5.51 -0.12 7.65
C LEU A 242 4.23 -0.95 7.49
N GLY A 243 3.69 -1.52 8.57
CA GLY A 243 2.40 -2.19 8.57
C GLY A 243 1.23 -1.28 8.19
N ARG A 244 1.14 -0.09 8.79
CA ARG A 244 0.05 0.87 8.55
C ARG A 244 -0.01 1.38 7.11
N TYR A 245 1.09 1.43 6.37
CA TYR A 245 1.14 2.09 5.05
C TYR A 245 1.35 1.12 3.87
N THR A 246 1.89 -0.08 4.04
CA THR A 246 2.30 -0.92 2.90
C THR A 246 1.17 -1.65 2.21
N HIS A 247 0.28 -2.27 2.99
CA HIS A 247 -0.83 -3.09 2.51
C HIS A 247 -2.19 -2.45 2.73
N ARG A 248 -2.20 -1.19 3.17
CA ARG A 248 -3.41 -0.40 3.32
C ARG A 248 -4.11 -0.27 1.96
N VAL A 249 -5.43 -0.41 2.02
CA VAL A 249 -6.35 -0.11 0.92
C VAL A 249 -6.98 1.25 1.15
N ALA A 250 -7.65 1.79 0.13
CA ALA A 250 -8.19 3.15 0.18
C ALA A 250 -9.12 3.40 1.39
N ILE A 251 -9.93 2.40 1.76
CA ILE A 251 -10.82 2.46 2.92
C ILE A 251 -10.89 1.10 3.63
N SER A 252 -10.85 1.11 4.95
CA SER A 252 -11.10 -0.09 5.78
C SER A 252 -12.60 -0.26 6.03
N ASN A 253 -13.07 -1.49 6.23
CA ASN A 253 -14.48 -1.73 6.54
C ASN A 253 -14.93 -1.02 7.81
N ALA A 254 -14.06 -0.92 8.83
CA ALA A 254 -14.37 -0.20 10.08
C ALA A 254 -14.66 1.30 9.88
N ARG A 255 -14.26 1.87 8.74
CA ARG A 255 -14.58 3.27 8.41
C ARG A 255 -15.92 3.43 7.71
N ILE A 256 -16.48 2.38 7.12
CA ILE A 256 -17.81 2.38 6.51
C ILE A 256 -18.80 2.18 7.65
N LEU A 257 -19.61 3.20 7.93
CA LEU A 257 -20.48 3.24 9.10
C LEU A 257 -21.91 2.84 8.79
N LYS A 258 -22.41 3.20 7.60
CA LYS A 258 -23.77 2.93 7.15
C LYS A 258 -23.83 2.85 5.63
N VAL A 259 -24.56 1.86 5.11
CA VAL A 259 -24.91 1.74 3.70
C VAL A 259 -26.43 1.75 3.60
N THR A 260 -26.99 2.75 2.90
CA THR A 260 -28.42 2.81 2.58
C THR A 260 -28.65 2.41 1.13
N HIS A 261 -29.91 2.44 0.66
CA HIS A 261 -30.22 2.19 -0.75
C HIS A 261 -29.58 3.19 -1.71
N THR A 262 -29.26 4.41 -1.24
CA THR A 262 -28.78 5.52 -2.08
C THR A 262 -27.42 6.06 -1.67
N HIS A 263 -27.04 5.94 -0.39
CA HIS A 263 -25.88 6.61 0.19
C HIS A 263 -24.95 5.68 0.98
N VAL A 264 -23.70 6.12 1.11
CA VAL A 264 -22.68 5.50 1.95
C VAL A 264 -22.15 6.56 2.90
N THR A 265 -22.16 6.24 4.19
CA THR A 265 -21.62 7.07 5.27
C THR A 265 -20.32 6.46 5.77
N PHE A 266 -19.24 7.24 5.80
CA PHE A 266 -17.95 6.78 6.28
C PHE A 266 -17.21 7.83 7.13
N SER A 267 -16.39 7.38 8.08
CA SER A 267 -15.61 8.26 8.96
C SER A 267 -14.23 8.58 8.41
N TRP A 268 -13.72 9.77 8.71
CA TRP A 268 -12.36 10.24 8.41
C TRP A 268 -11.83 11.09 9.58
N CYS A 269 -10.51 11.28 9.68
CA CYS A 269 -9.90 12.09 10.72
C CYS A 269 -9.43 13.44 10.14
N ASP A 270 -9.94 14.52 10.72
CA ASP A 270 -9.59 15.89 10.37
C ASP A 270 -8.30 16.30 11.07
N ARG A 271 -7.20 16.21 10.32
CA ARG A 271 -5.87 16.54 10.83
C ARG A 271 -5.65 18.04 11.02
N LYS A 272 -6.45 18.89 10.38
CA LYS A 272 -6.32 20.34 10.53
C LYS A 272 -6.96 20.81 11.83
N ASN A 273 -8.03 20.13 12.26
CA ASN A 273 -8.79 20.47 13.45
C ASN A 273 -8.55 19.44 14.57
N GLY A 274 -7.32 19.32 15.06
CA GLY A 274 -7.02 18.53 16.26
C GLY A 274 -7.27 17.03 16.15
N TYR A 275 -7.16 16.43 14.95
CA TYR A 275 -7.37 15.01 14.70
C TYR A 275 -8.80 14.50 15.00
N GLN A 276 -9.80 15.39 14.98
CA GLN A 276 -11.19 15.03 15.24
C GLN A 276 -11.73 14.01 14.22
N LYS A 277 -12.48 13.02 14.71
CA LYS A 277 -13.17 12.06 13.85
C LYS A 277 -14.44 12.70 13.28
N LYS A 278 -14.47 12.87 11.97
CA LYS A 278 -15.62 13.38 11.20
C LYS A 278 -16.24 12.29 10.35
N ILE A 279 -17.43 12.57 9.83
CA ILE A 279 -18.21 11.66 8.98
C ILE A 279 -18.50 12.38 7.65
N GLU A 280 -18.53 11.63 6.56
CA GLU A 280 -18.96 12.09 5.24
C GLU A 280 -19.99 11.11 4.70
N THR A 281 -21.09 11.63 4.13
CA THR A 281 -22.14 10.86 3.46
C THR A 281 -22.22 11.29 2.01
N ILE A 282 -22.10 10.35 1.08
CA ILE A 282 -22.17 10.58 -0.37
C ILE A 282 -22.99 9.49 -1.04
N THR A 283 -23.44 9.72 -2.28
CA THR A 283 -24.13 8.66 -3.03
C THR A 283 -23.22 7.45 -3.23
N GLY A 284 -23.80 6.24 -3.23
CA GLY A 284 -23.03 5.01 -3.37
C GLY A 284 -22.24 4.93 -4.68
N VAL A 285 -22.79 5.46 -5.77
CA VAL A 285 -22.10 5.57 -7.06
C VAL A 285 -20.89 6.52 -6.97
N THR A 286 -21.02 7.68 -6.31
CA THR A 286 -19.90 8.60 -6.07
C THR A 286 -18.81 7.93 -5.22
N PHE A 287 -19.21 7.18 -4.19
CA PHE A 287 -18.28 6.41 -3.38
C PHE A 287 -17.49 5.40 -4.22
N LEU A 288 -18.16 4.64 -5.09
CA LEU A 288 -17.49 3.69 -5.98
C LEU A 288 -16.57 4.38 -6.98
N LYS A 289 -17.00 5.50 -7.59
CA LYS A 289 -16.14 6.33 -8.47
C LYS A 289 -14.86 6.77 -7.77
N ARG A 290 -14.96 7.27 -6.54
CA ARG A 290 -13.79 7.62 -5.72
C ARG A 290 -12.92 6.40 -5.47
N PHE A 291 -13.50 5.27 -5.07
CA PHE A 291 -12.75 4.03 -4.85
C PHE A 291 -12.00 3.54 -6.10
N LEU A 292 -12.62 3.65 -7.29
CA LEU A 292 -12.03 3.27 -8.58
C LEU A 292 -10.75 4.05 -8.94
N GLU A 293 -10.58 5.25 -8.39
CA GLU A 293 -9.35 6.06 -8.53
C GLU A 293 -8.14 5.41 -7.85
N HIS A 294 -8.37 4.51 -6.93
CA HIS A 294 -7.33 3.90 -6.09
C HIS A 294 -7.02 2.45 -6.48
N ILE A 295 -7.70 1.93 -7.50
CA ILE A 295 -7.31 0.70 -8.18
C ILE A 295 -6.12 1.03 -9.08
N VAL A 296 -4.95 0.52 -8.71
CA VAL A 296 -3.71 0.74 -9.46
C VAL A 296 -3.71 -0.08 -10.75
N PRO A 297 -2.94 0.33 -11.77
CA PRO A 297 -2.81 -0.44 -13.01
C PRO A 297 -2.42 -1.90 -12.76
N PRO A 298 -2.80 -2.83 -13.67
CA PRO A 298 -2.37 -4.22 -13.60
C PRO A 298 -0.85 -4.34 -13.45
N CYS A 299 -0.41 -5.31 -12.63
CA CYS A 299 0.99 -5.62 -12.37
C CYS A 299 1.84 -4.45 -11.85
N PHE A 300 1.21 -3.37 -11.34
CA PHE A 300 1.93 -2.21 -10.84
C PHE A 300 2.58 -2.48 -9.47
N ARG A 301 3.92 -2.33 -9.40
CA ARG A 301 4.70 -2.43 -8.16
C ARG A 301 4.58 -1.14 -7.33
N ARG A 302 3.65 -1.18 -6.36
CA ARG A 302 3.32 -0.08 -5.44
C ARG A 302 4.41 0.16 -4.38
N ILE A 303 5.02 -0.93 -3.91
CA ILE A 303 6.11 -0.91 -2.94
C ILE A 303 7.41 -1.21 -3.69
N ARG A 304 8.47 -0.43 -3.45
CA ARG A 304 9.79 -0.64 -4.06
C ARG A 304 10.89 -0.51 -3.02
N HIS A 305 11.86 -1.39 -3.11
CA HIS A 305 13.10 -1.31 -2.35
C HIS A 305 14.16 -0.63 -3.21
N LEU A 306 14.78 0.42 -2.68
CA LEU A 306 15.64 1.35 -3.42
C LEU A 306 17.02 1.46 -2.78
N GLY A 307 18.01 1.80 -3.60
CA GLY A 307 19.38 2.02 -3.15
C GLY A 307 20.03 0.75 -2.61
N PHE A 308 20.67 0.84 -1.45
CA PHE A 308 21.27 -0.35 -0.82
C PHE A 308 20.24 -1.39 -0.37
N LEU A 309 18.94 -1.04 -0.28
CA LEU A 309 17.87 -2.00 0.02
C LEU A 309 17.35 -2.74 -1.22
N SER A 310 17.80 -2.38 -2.44
CA SER A 310 17.37 -3.04 -3.68
C SER A 310 17.78 -4.52 -3.72
N SER A 311 16.92 -5.40 -4.25
CA SER A 311 17.10 -6.86 -4.16
C SER A 311 18.50 -7.39 -4.53
N PRO A 312 19.14 -6.94 -5.62
CA PRO A 312 20.47 -7.44 -6.00
C PRO A 312 21.56 -7.12 -4.96
N ASN A 313 21.45 -5.95 -4.33
CA ASN A 313 22.49 -5.42 -3.44
C ASN A 313 22.20 -5.67 -1.96
N LYS A 314 20.92 -5.89 -1.61
CA LYS A 314 20.41 -5.84 -0.24
C LYS A 314 21.17 -6.72 0.74
N LYS A 315 21.41 -7.98 0.40
CA LYS A 315 22.08 -8.93 1.33
C LYS A 315 23.50 -8.45 1.65
N GLN A 316 24.29 -8.17 0.62
CA GLN A 316 25.68 -7.72 0.78
C GLN A 316 25.77 -6.36 1.46
N SER A 317 24.93 -5.40 1.05
CA SER A 317 24.94 -4.07 1.65
C SER A 317 24.52 -4.08 3.12
N LEU A 318 23.48 -4.83 3.50
CA LEU A 318 23.08 -4.92 4.91
C LEU A 318 24.14 -5.61 5.78
N LEU A 319 24.82 -6.63 5.26
CA LEU A 319 25.94 -7.27 5.97
C LEU A 319 27.09 -6.28 6.19
N ALA A 320 27.47 -5.53 5.17
CA ALA A 320 28.53 -4.54 5.26
C ALA A 320 28.19 -3.40 6.23
N ILE A 321 26.96 -2.87 6.15
CA ILE A 321 26.51 -1.81 7.04
C ILE A 321 26.48 -2.29 8.50
N ARG A 322 26.00 -3.52 8.77
CA ARG A 322 26.02 -4.08 10.13
C ARG A 322 27.44 -4.22 10.67
N LYS A 323 28.36 -4.73 9.85
CA LYS A 323 29.78 -4.80 10.23
C LYS A 323 30.35 -3.43 10.57
N SER A 324 30.05 -2.40 9.76
CA SER A 324 30.50 -1.03 10.00
C SER A 324 29.90 -0.42 11.29
N LEU A 325 28.67 -0.79 11.64
CA LEU A 325 27.99 -0.39 12.87
C LEU A 325 28.36 -1.23 14.10
N GLY A 326 29.26 -2.22 13.97
CA GLY A 326 29.60 -3.15 15.07
C GLY A 326 28.49 -4.16 15.40
N GLU A 327 27.49 -4.30 14.54
CA GLU A 327 26.34 -5.18 14.74
C GLU A 327 26.60 -6.60 14.24
N LYS A 328 26.07 -7.58 14.98
CA LYS A 328 26.09 -8.97 14.54
C LYS A 328 25.14 -9.17 13.35
N PRO A 329 25.49 -9.99 12.36
CA PRO A 329 24.58 -10.35 11.28
C PRO A 329 23.32 -11.02 11.84
N ILE A 330 22.14 -10.48 11.53
CA ILE A 330 20.87 -11.18 11.81
C ILE A 330 20.75 -12.36 10.85
N GLN A 331 20.86 -13.58 11.38
CA GLN A 331 20.61 -14.83 10.65
C GLN A 331 19.28 -15.45 11.09
N THR A 332 18.17 -14.78 10.81
CA THR A 332 16.84 -15.34 11.10
C THR A 332 16.17 -15.77 9.80
N ARG A 333 15.69 -17.03 9.75
CA ARG A 333 14.84 -17.50 8.65
C ARG A 333 13.57 -16.66 8.59
N PRO A 334 13.01 -16.36 7.40
CA PRO A 334 11.69 -15.73 7.31
C PRO A 334 10.66 -16.61 8.02
N LEU A 335 9.81 -15.99 8.85
CA LEU A 335 8.73 -16.70 9.52
C LEU A 335 7.73 -17.24 8.50
N SER A 336 7.25 -18.45 8.74
CA SER A 336 6.13 -19.03 7.99
C SER A 336 4.82 -18.31 8.32
N ARG A 337 3.80 -18.51 7.50
CA ARG A 337 2.46 -17.95 7.72
C ARG A 337 1.86 -18.35 9.07
N VAL A 338 2.06 -19.61 9.46
CA VAL A 338 1.62 -20.18 10.75
C VAL A 338 2.29 -19.43 11.90
N GLN A 339 3.62 -19.33 11.86
CA GLN A 339 4.40 -18.63 12.90
C GLN A 339 4.03 -17.16 13.04
N VAL A 340 3.76 -16.45 11.93
CA VAL A 340 3.30 -15.06 11.99
C VAL A 340 1.89 -14.94 12.59
N LEU A 341 1.01 -15.90 12.33
CA LEU A 341 -0.32 -15.93 12.93
C LEU A 341 -0.22 -16.15 14.45
N GLU A 342 0.54 -17.15 14.88
CA GLU A 342 0.81 -17.42 16.29
C GLU A 342 1.45 -16.22 17.01
N LEU A 343 2.44 -15.58 16.41
CA LEU A 343 3.09 -14.39 16.99
C LEU A 343 2.11 -13.23 17.20
N ARG A 344 1.08 -13.10 16.35
CA ARG A 344 0.18 -11.93 16.35
C ARG A 344 -1.14 -12.15 17.06
N PHE A 345 -1.62 -13.39 17.14
CA PHE A 345 -2.89 -13.70 17.79
C PHE A 345 -2.77 -14.82 18.84
N GLY A 346 -1.54 -15.22 19.21
CA GLY A 346 -1.24 -16.24 20.22
C GLY A 346 -1.50 -17.67 19.75
N GLN A 347 -1.40 -18.64 20.67
CA GLN A 347 -1.73 -20.06 20.39
C GLN A 347 -3.23 -20.28 20.09
N ARG A 348 -4.09 -19.32 20.43
CA ARG A 348 -5.51 -19.29 20.01
C ARG A 348 -5.69 -19.00 18.51
N SER A 349 -4.62 -18.60 17.81
CA SER A 349 -4.67 -18.06 16.44
C SER A 349 -4.95 -19.07 15.35
N LEU A 350 -4.82 -20.37 15.62
CA LEU A 350 -4.91 -21.37 14.58
C LEU A 350 -5.85 -22.45 15.05
N LEU A 351 -7.01 -22.50 14.37
CA LEU A 351 -7.90 -23.64 14.44
C LEU A 351 -8.36 -23.98 15.86
N LYS A 352 -8.78 -22.97 16.63
CA LYS A 352 -9.40 -23.21 17.95
C LYS A 352 -10.90 -23.03 17.88
N CYS A 353 -11.63 -23.98 18.45
CA CYS A 353 -13.08 -23.95 18.57
C CYS A 353 -13.48 -22.75 19.42
N ARG A 354 -14.43 -21.98 18.93
CA ARG A 354 -14.91 -20.78 19.63
C ARG A 354 -15.80 -21.13 20.84
N ASP A 355 -16.28 -22.37 20.90
CA ASP A 355 -17.25 -22.84 21.91
C ASP A 355 -16.52 -23.50 23.10
N CYS A 356 -15.48 -24.32 22.87
CA CYS A 356 -14.74 -25.01 23.94
C CYS A 356 -13.23 -24.73 23.98
N GLY A 357 -12.65 -24.07 22.96
CA GLY A 357 -11.20 -23.87 22.85
C GLY A 357 -10.41 -25.08 22.32
N GLY A 358 -11.08 -26.17 21.95
CA GLY A 358 -10.48 -27.36 21.35
C GLY A 358 -9.89 -27.16 19.97
N GLU A 359 -9.15 -28.12 19.43
CA GLU A 359 -8.56 -28.03 18.09
C GLU A 359 -9.59 -28.30 16.98
N LEU A 360 -9.51 -27.53 15.90
CA LEU A 360 -10.34 -27.64 14.71
C LEU A 360 -9.59 -28.37 13.61
N GLN A 361 -10.21 -29.42 13.07
CA GLN A 361 -9.70 -30.18 11.95
C GLN A 361 -10.53 -29.87 10.70
N LEU A 362 -9.89 -29.92 9.52
CA LEU A 362 -10.60 -29.72 8.27
C LEU A 362 -11.53 -30.92 8.04
N LEU A 363 -12.83 -30.67 8.04
CA LEU A 363 -13.84 -31.69 7.73
C LEU A 363 -14.03 -31.77 6.22
N GLU A 364 -14.35 -30.63 5.61
CA GLU A 364 -14.66 -30.57 4.18
C GLU A 364 -14.23 -29.23 3.59
N ASN A 365 -13.82 -29.25 2.32
CA ASN A 365 -13.50 -28.05 1.57
C ASN A 365 -14.41 -27.92 0.35
N TYR A 366 -15.25 -26.89 0.35
CA TYR A 366 -16.10 -26.52 -0.76
C TYR A 366 -15.34 -25.57 -1.68
N PRO A 367 -14.85 -26.04 -2.85
CA PRO A 367 -14.17 -25.17 -3.78
C PRO A 367 -15.15 -24.15 -4.38
N LYS A 368 -14.61 -23.06 -4.94
CA LYS A 368 -15.41 -22.18 -5.79
C LYS A 368 -15.98 -22.98 -6.95
N GLU A 369 -17.31 -23.04 -7.06
CA GLU A 369 -17.98 -23.55 -8.25
C GLU A 369 -17.55 -22.74 -9.48
N ARG A 370 -16.96 -23.44 -10.46
CA ARG A 370 -16.68 -22.88 -11.78
C ARG A 370 -17.76 -23.44 -12.68
N ALA A 371 -18.53 -22.57 -13.32
CA ALA A 371 -19.34 -23.00 -14.45
C ALA A 371 -18.40 -23.73 -15.43
N PRO A 372 -18.79 -24.90 -15.97
CA PRO A 372 -18.03 -25.54 -17.02
C PRO A 372 -17.82 -24.53 -18.17
N PRO A 373 -16.68 -24.58 -18.88
CA PRO A 373 -16.52 -23.75 -20.07
C PRO A 373 -17.71 -24.00 -20.99
N VAL A 374 -18.39 -22.93 -21.41
CA VAL A 374 -19.47 -23.03 -22.39
C VAL A 374 -18.84 -23.60 -23.66
N ASN A 375 -19.14 -24.86 -23.99
CA ASN A 375 -18.75 -25.44 -25.26
C ASN A 375 -19.45 -24.63 -26.35
N VAL A 376 -18.69 -23.81 -27.07
CA VAL A 376 -19.14 -23.15 -28.30
C VAL A 376 -19.08 -24.20 -29.42
N LEU A 377 -19.90 -25.24 -29.31
CA LEU A 377 -20.11 -26.26 -30.34
C LEU A 377 -21.58 -26.70 -30.30
N SER A 378 -22.47 -25.77 -30.66
CA SER A 378 -23.82 -26.07 -31.11
C SER A 378 -24.39 -24.82 -31.76
N GLY A 379 -24.16 -24.66 -33.07
CA GLY A 379 -24.65 -23.50 -33.83
C GLY A 379 -24.13 -23.38 -35.26
N ILE A 380 -23.57 -24.45 -35.83
CA ILE A 380 -23.42 -24.58 -37.28
C ILE A 380 -23.97 -25.97 -37.65
N CYS A 381 -25.28 -26.02 -37.86
CA CYS A 381 -25.90 -26.90 -38.84
C CYS A 381 -26.88 -26.01 -39.61
#